data_AF-A0A453IZB0-F1
#
_entry.id   AF-A0A453IZB0-F1
#
_cell.length_a   1.000
_cell.length_b   1.000
_cell.length_c   1.000
_cell.angle_alpha   90.00
_cell.angle_beta   90.00
_cell.angle_gamma   90.00
#
_symmetry.space_group_name_H-M   'P 1'
#
loop_
_entity.id
_entity.type
_entity.pdbx_description
1 polymer ?
#
loop_
_entity_poly.entity_id
_entity_poly.type
_entity_poly.pdbx_seq_one_letter_code
_entity_poly.pdbx_strand_id
1 'polypeptide(L)'
;MIRPFQWQSLLLPVLPRKLIDFIDAPVPFIAGIQHKPPDIKMKASSLVRINVQKDQVKANLLPQLPRYKDLVSDLSPIHARLSCENALAKKHPMYKCNEVQAKASCQFLNVLRTYLESLCSELRYHTITNVQSDNDRVSLLLKDSFIDSFPSKDRPFMKLFVETQMFSVLSDSRLAAFENEHTQGFASAGDQNMNFD
;
A
#
# COMPACT_ATOMS: atom_id res chain seq x y z
N MET A 1 -4.73 6.34 0.90
CA MET A 1 -4.70 5.32 1.97
C MET A 1 -3.56 4.32 1.77
N ILE A 2 -3.41 3.69 0.60
CA ILE A 2 -2.39 2.64 0.38
C ILE A 2 -1.02 3.15 -0.11
N ARG A 3 -0.78 4.46 -0.19
CA ARG A 3 0.51 4.98 -0.68
C ARG A 3 1.66 4.58 0.26
N PRO A 4 2.87 4.27 -0.24
CA PRO A 4 3.33 4.45 -1.63
C PRO A 4 2.85 3.38 -2.63
N PHE A 5 2.20 2.31 -2.17
CA PHE A 5 1.68 1.28 -3.04
C PHE A 5 0.56 1.79 -3.95
N GLN A 6 0.44 1.11 -5.08
CA GLN A 6 -0.60 1.34 -6.07
C GLN A 6 -1.34 0.03 -6.30
N TRP A 7 -2.67 0.09 -6.31
CA TRP A 7 -3.49 -1.09 -6.60
C TRP A 7 -3.24 -1.54 -8.04
N GLN A 8 -2.87 -2.81 -8.22
CA GLN A 8 -2.47 -3.37 -9.51
C GLN A 8 -3.54 -4.27 -10.15
N SER A 9 -4.66 -4.49 -9.46
CA SER A 9 -5.67 -5.44 -9.89
C SER A 9 -7.00 -4.76 -10.22
N LEU A 10 -8.05 -5.55 -10.40
CA LEU A 10 -9.36 -5.09 -10.80
C LEU A 10 -9.99 -4.18 -9.73
N LEU A 11 -10.41 -2.98 -10.13
CA LEU A 11 -11.19 -2.04 -9.32
C LEU A 11 -12.48 -1.72 -10.09
N LEU A 12 -13.61 -2.15 -9.53
CA LEU A 12 -14.95 -1.93 -10.06
C LEU A 12 -15.75 -1.14 -9.01
N PRO A 13 -15.66 0.21 -8.99
CA PRO A 13 -16.31 1.02 -7.97
C PRO A 13 -17.81 0.76 -7.85
N VAL A 14 -18.47 0.45 -8.98
CA VAL A 14 -19.85 -0.04 -9.03
C VAL A 14 -19.89 -1.22 -10.00
N LEU A 15 -20.15 -2.41 -9.48
CA LEU A 15 -20.30 -3.64 -10.25
C LEU A 15 -21.72 -3.72 -10.84
N PRO A 16 -21.88 -3.74 -12.18
CA PRO A 16 -23.18 -3.92 -12.80
C PRO A 16 -23.81 -5.28 -12.41
N ARG A 17 -25.13 -5.31 -12.22
CA ARG A 17 -25.85 -6.54 -11.82
C ARG A 17 -25.60 -7.73 -12.77
N LYS A 18 -25.45 -7.47 -14.07
CA LYS A 18 -25.20 -8.51 -15.08
C LYS A 18 -23.80 -9.14 -14.97
N LEU A 19 -22.88 -8.51 -14.24
CA LEU A 19 -21.50 -8.96 -14.06
C LEU A 19 -21.27 -9.47 -12.64
N ILE A 20 -22.32 -9.91 -11.95
CA ILE A 20 -22.23 -10.29 -10.55
C ILE A 20 -21.36 -11.53 -10.32
N ASP A 21 -21.25 -12.40 -11.32
CA ASP A 21 -20.42 -13.61 -11.29
C ASP A 21 -18.92 -13.30 -11.13
N PHE A 22 -18.50 -12.04 -11.39
CA PHE A 22 -17.12 -11.59 -11.13
C PHE A 22 -16.72 -11.67 -9.65
N ILE A 23 -17.66 -11.77 -8.72
CA ILE A 23 -17.35 -11.96 -7.29
C ILE A 23 -16.68 -13.30 -6.98
N ASP A 24 -16.77 -14.27 -7.88
CA ASP A 24 -16.11 -15.57 -7.77
C ASP A 24 -14.79 -15.62 -8.56
N ALA A 25 -14.32 -14.49 -9.10
CA ALA A 25 -13.07 -14.43 -9.81
C ALA A 25 -11.88 -14.85 -8.91
N PRO A 26 -10.92 -15.63 -9.43
CA PRO A 26 -9.79 -16.13 -8.64
C PRO A 26 -8.68 -15.09 -8.41
N VAL A 27 -8.86 -13.86 -8.93
CA VAL A 27 -7.89 -12.77 -8.83
C VAL A 27 -8.27 -11.79 -7.74
N PRO A 28 -7.32 -11.03 -7.15
CA PRO A 28 -7.64 -9.96 -6.23
C PRO A 28 -8.53 -8.91 -6.91
N PHE A 29 -9.59 -8.44 -6.25
CA PHE A 29 -10.42 -7.35 -6.79
C PHE A 29 -11.00 -6.50 -5.68
N ILE A 30 -11.38 -5.27 -6.03
CA ILE A 30 -12.23 -4.40 -5.22
C ILE A 30 -13.48 -4.12 -6.04
N ALA A 31 -14.65 -4.54 -5.56
CA ALA A 31 -15.91 -4.33 -6.23
C ALA A 31 -16.94 -3.70 -5.29
N GLY A 32 -17.56 -2.60 -5.73
CA GLY A 32 -18.69 -1.99 -5.02
C GLY A 32 -20.02 -2.55 -5.51
N ILE A 33 -20.85 -3.04 -4.58
CA ILE A 33 -22.16 -3.62 -4.91
C ILE A 33 -23.23 -2.80 -4.19
N GLN A 34 -24.10 -2.15 -4.96
CA GLN A 34 -25.17 -1.31 -4.41
C GLN A 34 -26.29 -2.16 -3.79
N HIS A 35 -26.70 -3.22 -4.49
CA HIS A 35 -27.75 -4.12 -4.05
C HIS A 35 -27.25 -5.55 -4.12
N LYS A 36 -27.04 -6.18 -2.96
CA LYS A 36 -26.73 -7.60 -2.89
C LYS A 36 -27.98 -8.41 -3.28
N PRO A 37 -27.96 -9.18 -4.38
CA PRO A 37 -29.02 -10.12 -4.71
C PRO A 37 -29.18 -11.19 -3.61
N PRO A 38 -30.42 -11.60 -3.30
CA PRO A 38 -30.72 -12.56 -2.23
C PRO A 38 -30.05 -13.93 -2.44
N ASP A 39 -29.87 -14.34 -3.70
CA ASP A 39 -29.40 -15.69 -4.07
C ASP A 39 -27.89 -15.85 -4.14
N ILE A 40 -27.12 -14.79 -3.87
CA ILE A 40 -25.67 -14.86 -3.91
C ILE A 40 -25.14 -15.65 -2.71
N LYS A 41 -24.77 -16.89 -2.99
CA LYS A 41 -23.88 -17.72 -2.17
C LYS A 41 -22.43 -17.36 -2.47
N MET A 42 -22.01 -16.16 -2.08
CA MET A 42 -20.58 -15.80 -2.13
C MET A 42 -19.81 -16.80 -1.27
N LYS A 43 -18.84 -17.50 -1.86
CA LYS A 43 -17.88 -18.32 -1.11
C LYS A 43 -17.23 -17.41 -0.06
N ALA A 44 -17.51 -17.70 1.20
CA ALA A 44 -17.09 -16.82 2.29
C ALA A 44 -15.59 -16.88 2.54
N SER A 45 -14.91 -17.98 2.16
CA SER A 45 -13.55 -18.33 2.57
C SER A 45 -12.47 -17.30 2.18
N SER A 46 -12.61 -16.61 1.04
CA SER A 46 -11.56 -15.74 0.49
C SER A 46 -11.93 -14.25 0.36
N LEU A 47 -13.13 -13.84 0.77
CA LEU A 47 -13.63 -12.47 0.55
C LEU A 47 -13.69 -11.64 1.84
N VAL A 48 -13.21 -10.41 1.77
CA VAL A 48 -13.46 -9.37 2.78
C VAL A 48 -14.69 -8.58 2.36
N ARG A 49 -15.74 -8.60 3.17
CA ARG A 49 -17.00 -7.90 2.90
C ARG A 49 -17.15 -6.72 3.84
N ILE A 50 -17.39 -5.55 3.27
CA ILE A 50 -17.62 -4.32 4.01
C ILE A 50 -19.04 -3.84 3.71
N ASN A 51 -19.91 -3.85 4.71
CA ASN A 51 -21.22 -3.22 4.64
C ASN A 51 -21.12 -1.84 5.26
N VAL A 52 -20.95 -0.82 4.41
CA VAL A 52 -20.82 0.58 4.82
C VAL A 52 -22.08 1.09 5.52
N GLN A 53 -23.27 0.63 5.10
CA GLN A 53 -24.54 1.08 5.69
C GLN A 53 -24.75 0.55 7.12
N LYS A 54 -24.30 -0.67 7.38
CA LYS A 54 -24.42 -1.32 8.70
C LYS A 54 -23.16 -1.17 9.56
N ASP A 55 -22.13 -0.51 9.05
CA ASP A 55 -20.80 -0.43 9.67
C ASP A 55 -20.26 -1.81 10.09
N GLN A 56 -20.35 -2.78 9.17
CA GLN A 56 -19.97 -4.18 9.45
C GLN A 56 -18.89 -4.66 8.49
N VAL A 57 -17.85 -5.28 9.05
CA VAL A 57 -16.81 -5.98 8.30
C VAL A 57 -16.94 -7.47 8.57
N LYS A 58 -16.97 -8.28 7.51
CA LYS A 58 -16.89 -9.74 7.57
C LYS A 58 -15.66 -10.18 6.80
N ALA A 59 -14.68 -10.70 7.52
CA ALA A 59 -13.45 -11.29 7.00
C ALA A 59 -13.15 -12.55 7.82
N ASN A 60 -12.55 -13.58 7.23
CA ASN A 60 -12.24 -14.81 7.97
C ASN A 60 -10.92 -14.68 8.73
N LEU A 61 -9.83 -14.46 8.02
CA LEU A 61 -8.49 -14.38 8.59
C LEU A 61 -7.73 -13.27 7.87
N LEU A 62 -7.40 -12.22 8.60
CA LEU A 62 -6.51 -11.16 8.12
C LEU A 62 -5.17 -11.31 8.83
N PRO A 63 -4.04 -11.19 8.11
CA PRO A 63 -2.75 -11.21 8.74
C PRO A 63 -2.59 -9.97 9.64
N GLN A 64 -1.93 -10.14 10.78
CA GLN A 64 -1.71 -9.05 11.73
C GLN A 64 -0.66 -8.09 11.19
N LEU A 65 -0.96 -6.79 11.22
CA LEU A 65 -0.05 -5.76 10.75
C LEU A 65 1.17 -5.62 11.69
N PRO A 66 2.39 -5.44 11.15
CA PRO A 66 3.57 -5.12 11.96
C PRO A 66 3.30 -3.86 12.79
N ARG A 67 3.68 -3.86 14.06
CA ARG A 67 3.46 -2.69 14.97
C ARG A 67 2.00 -2.22 15.03
N TYR A 68 1.02 -3.13 14.90
CA TYR A 68 -0.41 -2.80 14.90
C TYR A 68 -0.85 -1.89 16.06
N LYS A 69 -0.35 -2.14 17.28
CA LYS A 69 -0.73 -1.35 18.47
C LYS A 69 -0.30 0.11 18.35
N ASP A 70 0.90 0.34 17.85
CA ASP A 70 1.46 1.69 17.68
C ASP A 70 0.68 2.43 16.59
N LEU A 71 0.41 1.76 15.46
CA LEU A 71 -0.42 2.30 14.39
C LEU A 71 -1.83 2.69 14.88
N VAL A 72 -2.47 1.83 15.67
CA VAL A 72 -3.79 2.13 16.25
C VAL A 72 -3.69 3.32 17.20
N SER A 73 -2.66 3.40 18.05
CA SER A 73 -2.45 4.52 18.95
C SER A 73 -2.34 5.85 18.20
N ASP A 74 -1.56 5.87 17.11
CA ASP A 74 -1.37 7.07 16.29
C ASP A 74 -2.64 7.49 15.52
N LEU A 75 -3.44 6.52 15.05
CA LEU A 75 -4.67 6.78 14.29
C LEU A 75 -5.88 7.10 15.18
N SER A 76 -5.93 6.57 16.40
CA SER A 76 -7.07 6.69 17.33
C SER A 76 -7.56 8.13 17.55
N PRO A 77 -6.72 9.11 17.90
CA PRO A 77 -7.20 10.48 18.15
C PRO A 77 -7.75 11.15 16.88
N ILE A 78 -7.17 10.84 15.72
CA ILE A 78 -7.61 11.37 14.43
C ILE A 78 -8.95 10.73 14.02
N HIS A 79 -9.07 9.42 14.22
CA HIS A 79 -10.30 8.68 13.99
C HIS A 79 -11.45 9.18 14.86
N ALA A 80 -11.21 9.44 16.16
CA ALA A 80 -12.21 9.99 17.06
C ALA A 80 -12.73 11.35 16.54
N ARG A 81 -11.84 12.24 16.10
CA ARG A 81 -12.22 13.52 15.50
C ARG A 81 -13.05 13.35 14.21
N LEU A 82 -12.66 12.45 13.31
CA LEU A 82 -13.43 12.16 12.10
C LEU A 82 -14.82 11.58 12.42
N SER A 83 -14.91 10.75 13.45
CA SER A 83 -16.16 10.11 13.89
C SER A 83 -17.16 11.12 14.43
N CYS A 84 -16.71 12.14 15.17
CA CYS A 84 -17.57 13.22 15.68
C CYS A 84 -18.24 14.03 14.56
N GLU A 85 -17.57 14.19 13.41
CA GLU A 85 -18.08 14.96 12.27
C GLU A 85 -19.10 14.19 11.40
N ASN A 86 -19.34 12.90 11.69
CA ASN A 86 -20.22 12.02 10.89
C ASN A 86 -21.72 12.42 10.98
N ALA A 87 -22.13 13.14 12.02
CA ALA A 87 -23.52 13.59 12.17
C ALA A 87 -23.95 14.59 11.08
N LEU A 88 -23.01 15.37 10.53
CA LEU A 88 -23.28 16.37 9.49
C LEU A 88 -23.42 15.74 8.09
N ALA A 89 -22.76 14.59 7.86
CA ALA A 89 -22.75 13.87 6.59
C ALA A 89 -24.15 13.44 6.12
N LYS A 90 -25.03 13.10 7.07
CA LYS A 90 -26.35 12.51 6.82
C LYS A 90 -27.40 13.49 6.27
N LYS A 91 -27.09 14.80 6.22
CA LYS A 91 -28.07 15.84 5.86
C LYS A 91 -28.12 16.17 4.35
N HIS A 92 -27.18 15.67 3.55
CA HIS A 92 -27.09 16.02 2.13
C HIS A 92 -26.97 14.79 1.21
N PRO A 93 -27.61 14.79 0.03
CA PRO A 93 -27.49 13.71 -0.96
C PRO A 93 -26.09 13.61 -1.57
N MET A 94 -25.31 14.70 -1.52
CA MET A 94 -23.90 14.73 -1.87
C MET A 94 -23.09 15.12 -0.63
N TYR A 95 -22.21 14.24 -0.17
CA TYR A 95 -21.36 14.53 0.97
C TYR A 95 -20.31 15.59 0.61
N LYS A 96 -20.28 16.69 1.37
CA LYS A 96 -19.25 17.74 1.24
C LYS A 96 -18.32 17.68 2.46
N CYS A 97 -17.05 17.35 2.22
CA CYS A 97 -16.02 17.35 3.24
C CYS A 97 -15.82 18.78 3.77
N ASN A 98 -15.96 18.98 5.08
CA ASN A 98 -15.68 20.27 5.72
C ASN A 98 -14.16 20.44 5.99
N GLU A 99 -13.72 21.64 6.35
CA GLU A 99 -12.30 21.92 6.57
C GLU A 99 -11.70 21.10 7.72
N VAL A 100 -12.49 20.84 8.77
CA VAL A 100 -12.07 20.03 9.93
C VAL A 100 -11.83 18.58 9.49
N GLN A 101 -12.73 18.01 8.71
CA GLN A 101 -12.65 16.68 8.14
C GLN A 101 -11.51 16.58 7.13
N ALA A 102 -11.31 17.59 6.27
CA ALA A 102 -10.23 17.62 5.30
C ALA A 102 -8.86 17.59 6.01
N LYS A 103 -8.69 18.43 7.04
CA LYS A 103 -7.46 18.47 7.84
C LYS A 103 -7.23 17.16 8.59
N ALA A 104 -8.26 16.62 9.26
CA ALA A 104 -8.14 15.35 9.97
C ALA A 104 -7.85 14.18 9.01
N SER A 105 -8.49 14.15 7.83
CA SER A 105 -8.23 13.15 6.80
C SER A 105 -6.80 13.24 6.27
N CYS A 106 -6.28 14.44 6.05
CA CYS A 106 -4.89 14.63 5.65
C CYS A 106 -3.92 14.08 6.71
N GLN A 107 -4.16 14.36 7.99
CA GLN A 107 -3.37 13.82 9.10
C GLN A 107 -3.44 12.29 9.14
N PHE A 108 -4.64 11.71 9.02
CA PHE A 108 -4.85 10.27 9.00
C PHE A 108 -4.08 9.58 7.85
N LEU A 109 -4.17 10.18 6.65
CA LEU A 109 -3.47 9.70 5.47
C LEU A 109 -1.95 9.81 5.60
N ASN A 110 -1.44 10.84 6.27
CA ASN A 110 -0.02 11.02 6.50
C ASN A 110 0.53 9.95 7.45
N VAL A 111 -0.17 9.66 8.55
CA VAL A 111 0.22 8.57 9.49
C VAL A 111 0.28 7.24 8.75
N LEU A 112 -0.76 6.90 7.97
CA LEU A 112 -0.76 5.67 7.18
C LEU A 112 0.36 5.63 6.14
N ARG A 113 0.62 6.74 5.46
CA ARG A 113 1.70 6.82 4.46
C ARG A 113 3.05 6.57 5.11
N THR A 114 3.36 7.26 6.21
CA THR A 114 4.62 7.09 6.94
C THR A 114 4.78 5.66 7.44
N TYR A 115 3.71 5.08 8.00
CA TYR A 115 3.70 3.69 8.42
C TYR A 115 4.03 2.73 7.26
N LEU A 116 3.31 2.84 6.14
CA LEU A 116 3.50 1.98 4.97
C LEU A 116 4.88 2.16 4.32
N GLU A 117 5.39 3.39 4.24
CA GLU A 117 6.75 3.69 3.76
C GLU A 117 7.80 3.03 4.66
N SER A 118 7.62 3.09 5.98
CA SER A 118 8.56 2.50 6.94
C SER A 118 8.63 0.97 6.88
N LEU A 119 7.64 0.29 6.30
CA LEU A 119 7.74 -1.14 6.02
C LEU A 119 8.71 -1.45 4.88
N CYS A 120 9.11 -0.45 4.09
CA CYS A 120 9.98 -0.57 2.93
C CYS A 120 11.28 0.24 3.05
N SER A 121 11.56 0.84 4.22
CA SER A 121 12.73 1.72 4.38
C SER A 121 14.06 0.99 4.17
N GLU A 122 14.12 -0.28 4.59
CA GLU A 122 15.35 -1.06 4.57
C GLU A 122 15.63 -1.76 3.24
N LEU A 123 14.79 -1.58 2.20
CA LEU A 123 14.93 -2.29 0.92
C LEU A 123 16.36 -2.19 0.34
N ARG A 124 16.98 -1.01 0.45
CA ARG A 124 18.33 -0.77 -0.05
C ARG A 124 19.38 -1.66 0.62
N TYR A 125 19.31 -1.84 1.94
CA TYR A 125 20.29 -2.63 2.70
C TYR A 125 20.21 -4.13 2.41
N HIS A 126 19.09 -4.57 1.85
CA HIS A 126 18.86 -5.97 1.47
C HIS A 126 18.90 -6.17 -0.05
N THR A 127 19.48 -5.21 -0.79
CA THR A 127 19.62 -5.28 -2.24
C THR A 127 21.09 -5.48 -2.62
N ILE A 128 21.36 -6.41 -3.52
CA ILE A 128 22.67 -6.55 -4.18
C ILE A 128 22.57 -5.92 -5.56
N THR A 129 23.47 -4.99 -5.89
CA THR A 129 23.59 -4.42 -7.24
C THR A 129 24.80 -5.03 -7.93
N ASN A 130 24.57 -5.76 -9.02
CA ASN A 130 25.63 -6.25 -9.89
C ASN A 130 25.91 -5.21 -11.00
N VAL A 131 27.19 -4.93 -11.26
CA VAL A 131 27.64 -4.01 -12.30
C VAL A 131 28.25 -4.84 -13.43
N GLN A 132 27.59 -4.85 -14.59
CA GLN A 132 28.05 -5.58 -15.78
C GLN A 132 28.99 -4.72 -16.64
N SER A 133 29.66 -5.37 -17.60
CA SER A 133 30.69 -4.78 -18.47
C SER A 133 30.21 -3.55 -19.27
N ASP A 134 28.94 -3.50 -19.64
CA ASP A 134 28.36 -2.46 -20.50
C ASP A 134 27.72 -1.31 -19.71
N ASN A 135 28.11 -1.13 -18.45
CA ASN A 135 27.48 -0.20 -17.51
C ASN A 135 26.00 -0.53 -17.21
N ASP A 136 25.55 -1.72 -17.59
CA ASP A 136 24.26 -2.29 -17.20
C ASP A 136 24.32 -2.71 -15.72
N ARG A 137 23.34 -2.26 -14.95
CA ARG A 137 23.27 -2.50 -13.51
C ARG A 137 21.97 -3.20 -13.21
N VAL A 138 22.07 -4.34 -12.53
CA VAL A 138 20.90 -5.10 -12.11
C VAL A 138 20.91 -5.19 -10.60
N SER A 139 19.89 -4.64 -9.98
CA SER A 139 19.64 -4.72 -8.55
C SER A 139 18.70 -5.88 -8.24
N LEU A 140 19.07 -6.71 -7.27
CA LEU A 140 18.31 -7.87 -6.81
C LEU A 140 18.01 -7.74 -5.31
N LEU A 141 16.74 -7.75 -4.95
CA LEU A 141 16.31 -7.78 -3.56
C LEU A 141 16.43 -9.20 -2.99
N LEU A 142 17.21 -9.35 -1.92
CA LEU A 142 17.28 -10.57 -1.13
C LEU A 142 16.09 -10.65 -0.18
N LYS A 143 14.98 -11.22 -0.66
CA LYS A 143 13.70 -11.30 0.09
C LYS A 143 13.86 -11.88 1.50
N ASP A 144 14.56 -13.01 1.65
CA ASP A 144 14.71 -13.66 2.96
C ASP A 144 15.48 -12.77 3.95
N SER A 145 16.56 -12.14 3.47
CA SER A 145 17.33 -11.17 4.27
C SER A 145 16.46 -9.98 4.70
N PHE A 146 15.64 -9.45 3.78
CA PHE A 146 14.70 -8.37 4.06
C PHE A 146 13.62 -8.79 5.07
N ILE A 147 13.07 -10.00 4.98
CA ILE A 147 12.09 -10.51 5.94
C ILE A 147 12.73 -10.69 7.32
N ASP A 148 13.97 -11.18 7.37
CA ASP A 148 14.67 -11.47 8.62
C ASP A 148 15.11 -10.23 9.39
N SER A 149 15.15 -9.06 8.74
CA SER A 149 15.37 -7.77 9.42
C SER A 149 14.21 -7.37 10.34
N PHE A 150 13.01 -7.94 10.16
CA PHE A 150 11.85 -7.67 11.00
C PHE A 150 11.84 -8.55 12.26
N PRO A 151 11.26 -8.07 13.38
CA PRO A 151 11.04 -8.87 14.58
C PRO A 151 10.26 -10.16 14.26
N SER A 152 10.59 -11.28 14.91
CA SER A 152 9.99 -12.59 14.62
C SER A 152 8.46 -12.61 14.64
N LYS A 153 7.83 -11.78 15.47
CA LYS A 153 6.37 -11.61 15.55
C LYS A 153 5.73 -11.01 14.28
N ASP A 154 6.47 -10.20 13.54
CA ASP A 154 6.00 -9.45 12.36
C ASP A 154 6.33 -10.19 11.05
N ARG A 155 7.30 -11.12 11.08
CA ARG A 155 7.71 -11.92 9.92
C ARG A 155 6.58 -12.68 9.22
N PRO A 156 5.57 -13.26 9.91
CA PRO A 156 4.46 -13.93 9.23
C PRO A 156 3.70 -13.01 8.27
N PHE A 157 3.50 -11.75 8.64
CA PHE A 157 2.92 -10.75 7.75
C PHE A 157 3.88 -10.42 6.62
N MET A 158 5.15 -10.17 6.92
CA MET A 158 6.14 -9.79 5.91
C MET A 158 6.30 -10.86 4.82
N LYS A 159 6.26 -12.15 5.18
CA LYS A 159 6.24 -13.27 4.23
C LYS A 159 5.09 -13.20 3.24
N LEU A 160 3.88 -12.83 3.69
CA LEU A 160 2.73 -12.65 2.80
C LEU A 160 2.85 -11.35 1.98
N PHE A 161 3.34 -10.30 2.61
CA PHE A 161 3.43 -8.96 2.04
C PHE A 161 4.40 -8.88 0.86
N VAL A 162 5.59 -9.50 0.96
CA VAL A 162 6.59 -9.50 -0.14
C VAL A 162 6.15 -10.31 -1.36
N GLU A 163 5.14 -11.15 -1.23
CA GLU A 163 4.52 -11.91 -2.31
C GLU A 163 3.37 -11.16 -2.98
N THR A 164 3.03 -9.96 -2.50
CA THR A 164 1.98 -9.16 -3.12
C THR A 164 2.48 -8.46 -4.38
N GLN A 165 1.63 -8.41 -5.41
CA GLN A 165 1.92 -7.67 -6.65
C GLN A 165 2.23 -6.19 -6.38
N MET A 166 1.55 -5.58 -5.40
CA MET A 166 1.78 -4.18 -5.02
C MET A 166 3.18 -3.96 -4.45
N PHE A 167 3.70 -4.91 -3.68
CA PHE A 167 5.07 -4.86 -3.18
C PHE A 167 6.06 -4.97 -4.33
N SER A 168 5.90 -5.95 -5.23
CA SER A 168 6.78 -6.12 -6.39
C SER A 168 6.89 -4.85 -7.23
N VAL A 169 5.76 -4.22 -7.57
CA VAL A 169 5.78 -2.97 -8.35
C VAL A 169 6.53 -1.85 -7.63
N LEU A 170 6.35 -1.71 -6.31
CA LEU A 170 7.09 -0.71 -5.54
C LEU A 170 8.58 -1.05 -5.45
N SER A 171 8.93 -2.29 -5.12
CA SER A 171 10.32 -2.71 -4.96
C SER A 171 11.08 -2.54 -6.25
N ASP A 172 10.52 -2.96 -7.39
CA ASP A 172 11.16 -2.86 -8.70
C ASP A 172 11.42 -1.39 -9.06
N SER A 173 10.45 -0.50 -8.80
CA SER A 173 10.62 0.93 -8.99
C SER A 173 11.73 1.52 -8.11
N ARG A 174 11.93 1.03 -6.89
CA ARG A 174 13.01 1.49 -5.99
C ARG A 174 14.37 0.93 -6.40
N LEU A 175 14.42 -0.34 -6.79
CA LEU A 175 15.63 -0.99 -7.28
C LEU A 175 16.15 -0.32 -8.56
N ALA A 176 15.26 0.00 -9.49
CA ALA A 176 15.60 0.78 -10.69
C ALA A 176 16.15 2.17 -10.34
N ALA A 177 15.67 2.81 -9.28
CA ALA A 177 16.24 4.07 -8.81
C ALA A 177 17.68 3.90 -8.30
N PHE A 178 17.96 2.81 -7.57
CA PHE A 178 19.31 2.52 -7.06
C PHE A 178 20.33 2.26 -8.17
N GLU A 179 19.90 1.64 -9.27
CA GLU A 179 20.72 1.43 -10.47
C GLU A 179 21.17 2.77 -11.08
N ASN A 180 20.28 3.77 -11.08
CA ASN A 180 20.49 5.07 -11.73
C ASN A 180 21.23 6.12 -10.87
N GLU A 181 21.29 5.96 -9.54
CA GLU A 181 21.89 6.95 -8.64
C GLU A 181 23.41 7.12 -8.82
N HIS A 182 24.13 6.08 -9.22
CA HIS A 182 25.60 6.13 -9.34
C HIS A 182 26.09 6.71 -10.67
N THR A 183 25.20 6.85 -11.65
CA THR A 183 25.53 7.46 -12.96
C THR A 183 25.75 8.97 -12.83
N GLN A 184 25.16 9.61 -11.81
CA GLN A 184 25.33 11.05 -11.56
C GLN A 184 26.61 11.41 -10.80
N GLY A 185 27.24 10.47 -10.10
CA GLY A 185 28.44 10.74 -9.28
C GLY A 185 29.73 10.95 -10.08
N PHE A 186 29.81 10.46 -11.33
CA PHE A 186 31.00 10.57 -12.17
C PHE A 186 30.98 11.73 -13.17
N ALA A 187 29.82 12.33 -13.44
CA ALA A 187 29.71 13.44 -14.39
C ALA A 187 30.23 14.78 -13.84
N SER A 188 30.50 14.90 -12.53
CA SER A 188 30.85 16.16 -11.88
C SER A 188 32.33 16.30 -11.49
N ALA A 189 33.19 15.33 -11.82
CA ALA A 189 34.60 15.31 -11.42
C ALA A 189 35.60 15.49 -12.59
N GLY A 190 35.13 15.75 -13.82
CA GLY A 190 35.96 15.76 -15.03
C GLY A 190 36.53 17.10 -15.50
N ASP A 191 36.04 18.25 -15.01
CA ASP A 191 36.32 19.57 -15.61
C ASP A 191 37.19 20.50 -14.74
N GLN A 192 38.18 19.96 -14.03
CA GLN A 192 39.24 20.77 -13.42
C GLN A 192 40.59 20.08 -13.54
N ASN A 193 41.15 20.04 -14.76
CA ASN A 193 42.60 20.01 -14.99
C ASN A 193 42.87 20.12 -16.50
N MET A 194 43.08 21.34 -16.99
CA MET A 194 44.08 21.65 -18.02
C MET A 194 44.06 23.17 -18.27
N ASN A 195 45.05 23.86 -17.69
CA ASN A 195 45.77 24.97 -18.32
C ASN A 195 46.91 25.40 -17.40
N PHE A 196 48.06 24.76 -17.56
CA PHE A 196 49.36 25.40 -17.44
C PHE A 196 50.05 25.16 -18.78
N ASP A 197 50.05 26.19 -19.62
CA ASP A 197 51.21 26.75 -20.33
C ASP A 197 50.76 27.96 -21.16
#